data_AF-A0A9N9IVC2-F1
#
_entry.id   AF-A0A9N9IVC2-F1
#
_cell.length_a   1.000
_cell.length_b   1.000
_cell.length_c   1.000
_cell.angle_alpha   90.00
_cell.angle_beta   90.00
_cell.angle_gamma   90.00
#
_symmetry.space_group_name_H-M   'P 1'
#
loop_
_entity.id
_entity.type
_entity.pdbx_description
1 polymer ?
#
loop_
_entity_poly.entity_id
_entity_poly.type
_entity_poly.pdbx_seq_one_letter_code
_entity_poly.pdbx_strand_id
1 'polypeptide(L)'
;NLFVANGTTNKYNGITLNLIMDTQLSSFLIYNINKALVYWITYNLPQISDPNIYATNYGNFNLDTFSFKTIFPMVDGNYGFIIEDQEHVTILNESMTNIFIYYKYLNTKTSKISENSLLYHARNVSEISNISCSSDYSEYGNVCMITEPTEKFANSTLFMIYQINFLSSGSVIKFTTIKNTTNNNDLYFDIHPSFFGGSIVTSWILTTPQTLIKVPTVIPISQTSNYADMTGSIIMLNGTEITWSLNQLNQLNQSKSAFKSAVFDLMKNNTYILYVKYFDNEWDIFSIDLPKSRNDRGYDNPNIISTYPKINDNTIIPESTNNINIIFSSNISMSLNNITIYQLDTNTDQLNFRKFYSGSSDCYISFNRNLSCSVTSSIFNQWNTTYVIVMDNNFVMFSTTNEPMYGIEPYRWNFTTIPCDSKSNKELYSGTIRLTLKDGIKNDSLSDIFGNVTRELVENPCQASTSQIINNLNELINDTDSLIYKNNYTKYLNSSYGFKVNVNFWDDIKYKLLGLLIGSIILGLIMLLARHKYPETNEPFIQWFTKYKNIISIFTVCSGANVSLLEFLTSNFAGFLMFNAPFSDSVKRWIYWVTIIDTFIENIPQLIIQ
;
A
#
# COMPACT_ATOMS: atom_id res chain seq x y z
N ASN A 1 13.68 14.47 -17.43
CA ASN A 1 12.66 13.63 -18.12
C ASN A 1 13.37 12.67 -19.03
N LEU A 2 13.65 11.46 -18.53
CA LEU A 2 14.30 10.41 -19.30
C LEU A 2 13.18 9.62 -19.98
N PHE A 3 12.94 9.87 -21.28
CA PHE A 3 12.03 9.04 -22.07
C PHE A 3 12.77 7.74 -22.39
N VAL A 4 12.60 6.73 -21.54
CA VAL A 4 13.20 5.41 -21.72
C VAL A 4 12.09 4.43 -22.07
N ALA A 5 12.01 4.05 -23.34
CA ALA A 5 11.39 2.80 -23.75
C ALA A 5 12.37 1.64 -23.48
N ASN A 6 11.90 0.39 -23.46
CA ASN A 6 12.79 -0.76 -23.40
C ASN A 6 13.75 -0.70 -24.60
N GLY A 7 15.07 -0.59 -24.36
CA GLY A 7 15.96 -0.22 -25.47
C GLY A 7 17.45 -0.15 -25.19
N THR A 8 18.19 -0.09 -26.30
CA THR A 8 19.64 0.10 -26.36
C THR A 8 19.97 1.58 -26.18
N THR A 9 20.45 1.96 -25.00
CA THR A 9 21.01 3.31 -24.79
C THR A 9 22.41 3.39 -25.40
N ASN A 10 22.54 4.25 -26.42
CA ASN A 10 23.74 4.69 -27.15
C ASN A 10 25.00 3.77 -27.12
N LYS A 11 25.37 3.25 -28.30
CA LYS A 11 26.73 2.70 -28.52
C LYS A 11 27.79 3.78 -28.33
N TYR A 12 28.47 3.78 -27.19
CA TYR A 12 29.70 4.55 -26.96
C TYR A 12 30.87 3.58 -26.84
N ASN A 13 31.90 3.72 -27.68
CA ASN A 13 33.06 2.81 -27.74
C ASN A 13 32.73 1.30 -27.82
N GLY A 14 31.64 0.94 -28.52
CA GLY A 14 31.23 -0.46 -28.71
C GLY A 14 30.50 -1.11 -27.52
N ILE A 15 30.34 -0.39 -26.42
CA ILE A 15 29.54 -0.79 -25.26
C ILE A 15 28.07 -0.50 -25.57
N THR A 16 27.17 -1.45 -25.31
CA THR A 16 25.72 -1.28 -25.53
C THR A 16 25.00 -1.46 -24.20
N LEU A 17 24.50 -0.35 -23.63
CA LEU A 17 23.79 -0.38 -22.35
C LEU A 17 22.30 -0.59 -22.60
N ASN A 18 21.77 -1.72 -22.18
CA ASN A 18 20.35 -2.03 -22.30
C ASN A 18 19.65 -1.75 -20.97
N LEU A 19 18.45 -1.17 -21.04
CA LEU A 19 17.63 -0.89 -19.87
C LEU A 19 16.28 -1.57 -20.03
N ILE A 20 15.86 -2.28 -18.98
CA ILE A 20 14.50 -2.80 -18.82
C ILE A 20 13.86 -2.16 -17.60
N MET A 21 12.71 -1.53 -17.81
CA MET A 21 11.86 -1.08 -16.72
C MET A 21 10.81 -2.15 -16.45
N ASP A 22 10.78 -2.66 -15.22
CA ASP A 22 9.49 -3.07 -14.69
C ASP A 22 8.77 -1.80 -14.24
N THR A 23 7.64 -1.50 -14.88
CA THR A 23 6.85 -0.31 -14.58
C THR A 23 5.79 -0.54 -13.50
N GLN A 24 5.67 -1.74 -12.93
CA GLN A 24 4.83 -2.07 -11.77
C GLN A 24 5.63 -2.36 -10.49
N LEU A 25 6.91 -2.70 -10.61
CA LEU A 25 7.80 -2.86 -9.45
C LEU A 25 8.49 -1.55 -9.07
N SER A 26 9.02 -1.54 -7.86
CA SER A 26 9.89 -0.48 -7.33
C SER A 26 11.33 -0.52 -7.86
N SER A 27 11.60 -1.12 -9.04
CA SER A 27 12.96 -1.21 -9.60
C SER A 27 13.02 -1.29 -11.12
N PHE A 28 14.15 -0.87 -11.70
CA PHE A 28 14.52 -1.13 -13.09
C PHE A 28 15.92 -1.74 -13.19
N LEU A 29 16.20 -2.47 -14.27
CA LEU A 29 17.47 -3.14 -14.52
C LEU A 29 18.24 -2.49 -15.67
N ILE A 30 19.51 -2.16 -15.44
CA ILE A 30 20.47 -1.88 -16.51
C ILE A 30 21.36 -3.11 -16.67
N TYR A 31 21.53 -3.59 -17.90
CA TYR A 31 22.45 -4.68 -18.21
C TYR A 31 23.29 -4.40 -19.45
N ASN A 32 24.42 -5.09 -19.55
CA ASN A 32 25.33 -5.03 -20.69
C ASN A 32 26.03 -6.39 -20.86
N ILE A 33 26.37 -6.73 -22.10
CA ILE A 33 26.98 -8.00 -22.47
C ILE A 33 28.37 -7.71 -23.02
N ASN A 34 29.40 -8.26 -22.38
CA ASN A 34 30.78 -8.15 -22.81
C ASN A 34 31.35 -9.55 -23.07
N LYS A 35 31.52 -9.89 -24.36
CA LYS A 35 31.83 -11.25 -24.83
C LYS A 35 30.72 -12.23 -24.39
N ALA A 36 30.99 -13.07 -23.40
CA ALA A 36 30.04 -14.03 -22.81
C ALA A 36 29.59 -13.65 -21.39
N LEU A 37 30.02 -12.50 -20.84
CA LEU A 37 29.64 -12.05 -19.50
C LEU A 37 28.50 -11.03 -19.55
N VAL A 38 27.40 -11.34 -18.86
CA VAL A 38 26.30 -10.41 -18.61
C VAL A 38 26.55 -9.70 -17.29
N TYR A 39 26.69 -8.37 -17.34
CA TYR A 39 26.74 -7.50 -16.16
C TYR A 39 25.38 -6.86 -15.98
N TRP A 40 24.91 -6.75 -14.73
CA TRP A 40 23.61 -6.16 -14.41
C TRP A 40 23.65 -5.32 -13.13
N ILE A 41 22.81 -4.30 -13.08
CA ILE A 41 22.61 -3.41 -11.93
C ILE A 41 21.10 -3.13 -11.80
N THR A 42 20.51 -3.40 -10.64
CA THR A 42 19.16 -2.92 -10.33
C THR A 42 19.23 -1.55 -9.64
N TYR A 43 18.29 -0.69 -9.98
CA TYR A 43 18.08 0.61 -9.35
C TYR A 43 16.70 0.65 -8.72
N ASN A 44 16.48 1.49 -7.71
CA ASN A 44 15.13 1.79 -7.27
C ASN A 44 14.39 2.59 -8.36
N LEU A 45 13.09 2.34 -8.52
CA LEU A 45 12.21 3.21 -9.29
C LEU A 45 11.85 4.40 -8.40
N PRO A 46 12.18 5.65 -8.79
CA PRO A 46 11.96 6.81 -7.95
C PRO A 46 10.47 6.99 -7.68
N GLN A 47 10.13 7.22 -6.41
CA GLN A 47 8.76 7.40 -5.94
C GLN A 47 8.50 8.88 -5.65
N ILE A 48 7.22 9.28 -5.55
CA ILE A 48 6.87 10.65 -5.13
C ILE A 48 7.42 10.96 -3.72
N SER A 49 7.58 9.94 -2.87
CA SER A 49 8.16 10.03 -1.53
C SER A 49 9.69 10.00 -1.47
N ASP A 50 10.36 9.45 -2.48
CA ASP A 50 11.83 9.48 -2.64
C ASP A 50 12.17 9.56 -4.14
N PRO A 51 12.42 10.77 -4.66
CA PRO A 51 12.68 10.98 -6.09
C PRO A 51 14.12 10.58 -6.50
N ASN A 52 14.97 10.16 -5.56
CA ASN A 52 16.36 9.84 -5.84
C ASN A 52 16.50 8.45 -6.47
N ILE A 53 17.37 8.35 -7.47
CA ILE A 53 17.74 7.07 -8.09
C ILE A 53 19.10 6.63 -7.55
N TYR A 54 19.16 5.43 -6.97
CA TYR A 54 20.37 4.79 -6.47
C TYR A 54 20.38 3.30 -6.81
N ALA A 55 21.57 2.74 -6.98
CA ALA A 55 21.72 1.31 -7.22
C ALA A 55 21.34 0.52 -5.97
N THR A 56 20.44 -0.44 -6.11
CA THR A 56 19.99 -1.32 -5.02
C THR A 56 20.79 -2.61 -4.96
N ASN A 57 21.22 -3.13 -6.12
CA ASN A 57 21.93 -4.39 -6.25
C ASN A 57 22.72 -4.42 -7.57
N TYR A 58 23.74 -5.27 -7.67
CA TYR A 58 24.49 -5.49 -8.91
C TYR A 58 25.18 -6.85 -8.91
N GLY A 59 25.48 -7.35 -10.11
CA GLY A 59 26.18 -8.61 -10.27
C GLY A 59 26.58 -8.89 -11.71
N ASN A 60 27.06 -10.11 -11.94
CA ASN A 60 27.34 -10.62 -13.27
C ASN A 60 27.17 -12.15 -13.30
N PHE A 61 27.04 -12.70 -14.51
CA PHE A 61 27.12 -14.13 -14.76
C PHE A 61 27.70 -14.41 -16.15
N ASN A 62 28.21 -15.62 -16.32
CA ASN A 62 28.78 -16.10 -17.58
C ASN A 62 27.76 -16.90 -18.38
N LEU A 63 27.86 -16.81 -19.70
CA LEU A 63 27.09 -17.56 -20.67
C LEU A 63 27.88 -18.77 -21.21
N ASP A 64 29.21 -18.81 -21.09
CA ASP A 64 30.09 -19.90 -21.53
C ASP A 64 29.90 -20.35 -23.00
N THR A 65 28.93 -21.21 -23.30
CA THR A 65 28.53 -21.65 -24.65
C THR A 65 27.25 -20.98 -25.17
N PHE A 66 26.40 -20.48 -24.27
CA PHE A 66 25.09 -19.93 -24.61
C PHE A 66 25.19 -18.54 -25.26
N SER A 67 24.27 -18.25 -26.18
CA SER A 67 24.03 -16.90 -26.70
C SER A 67 22.84 -16.25 -26.00
N PHE A 68 22.97 -15.00 -25.59
CA PHE A 68 21.87 -14.25 -24.99
C PHE A 68 20.85 -13.81 -26.06
N LYS A 69 19.55 -13.97 -25.77
CA LYS A 69 18.47 -13.63 -26.71
C LYS A 69 17.60 -12.48 -26.22
N THR A 70 17.00 -12.61 -25.05
CA THR A 70 16.12 -11.57 -24.48
C THR A 70 16.09 -11.63 -22.96
N ILE A 71 15.58 -10.56 -22.35
CA ILE A 71 15.32 -10.45 -20.91
C ILE A 71 13.99 -9.72 -20.73
N PHE A 72 13.24 -10.05 -19.68
CA PHE A 72 11.94 -9.48 -19.38
C PHE A 72 11.72 -9.36 -17.87
N PRO A 73 10.91 -8.40 -17.40
CA PRO A 73 10.56 -8.28 -15.99
C PRO A 73 9.51 -9.33 -15.58
N MET A 74 9.58 -9.79 -14.33
CA MET A 74 8.67 -10.77 -13.75
C MET A 74 7.83 -10.15 -12.63
N VAL A 75 6.55 -10.56 -12.55
CA VAL A 75 5.54 -10.04 -11.61
C VAL A 75 6.04 -9.89 -10.16
N ASP A 76 6.88 -10.80 -9.66
CA ASP A 76 7.24 -10.92 -8.26
C ASP A 76 8.38 -10.02 -7.75
N GLY A 77 9.09 -9.33 -8.66
CA GLY A 77 10.33 -8.63 -8.31
C GLY A 77 11.50 -8.91 -9.25
N ASN A 78 11.42 -9.97 -10.05
CA ASN A 78 12.58 -10.62 -10.67
C ASN A 78 12.73 -10.30 -12.16
N TYR A 79 13.83 -10.76 -12.76
CA TYR A 79 14.09 -10.59 -14.20
C TYR A 79 14.38 -11.96 -14.82
N GLY A 80 13.59 -12.33 -15.83
CA GLY A 80 13.75 -13.55 -16.61
C GLY A 80 14.69 -13.32 -17.79
N PHE A 81 15.66 -14.21 -17.99
CA PHE A 81 16.66 -14.20 -19.06
C PHE A 81 16.42 -15.42 -19.97
N ILE A 82 16.48 -15.20 -21.27
CA ILE A 82 16.43 -16.25 -22.28
C ILE A 82 17.77 -16.35 -22.99
N ILE A 83 18.30 -17.56 -23.03
CA ILE A 83 19.58 -17.89 -23.65
C ILE A 83 19.41 -19.10 -24.57
N GLU A 84 20.20 -19.17 -25.62
CA GLU A 84 20.16 -20.22 -26.65
C GLU A 84 21.49 -20.95 -26.72
N ASP A 85 21.46 -22.28 -26.66
CA ASP A 85 22.60 -23.13 -27.02
C ASP A 85 22.44 -23.69 -28.43
N GLN A 86 23.57 -23.95 -29.09
CA GLN A 86 23.60 -24.54 -30.43
C GLN A 86 24.56 -25.74 -30.45
N GLU A 87 24.02 -26.94 -30.61
CA GLU A 87 24.80 -28.16 -30.78
C GLU A 87 24.86 -28.55 -32.27
N HIS A 88 26.07 -28.64 -32.83
CA HIS A 88 26.27 -29.17 -34.18
C HIS A 88 26.50 -30.68 -34.14
N VAL A 89 25.64 -31.43 -34.83
CA VAL A 89 25.69 -32.89 -34.94
C VAL A 89 25.91 -33.27 -36.41
N THR A 90 27.09 -33.79 -36.72
CA THR A 90 27.39 -34.34 -38.06
C THR A 90 26.95 -35.79 -38.17
N ILE A 91 26.03 -36.07 -39.10
CA ILE A 91 25.59 -37.44 -39.43
C ILE A 91 25.76 -37.63 -40.94
N LEU A 92 26.47 -38.68 -41.38
CA LEU A 92 26.62 -39.05 -42.79
C LEU A 92 27.09 -37.90 -43.72
N ASN A 93 28.02 -37.06 -43.24
CA ASN A 93 28.54 -35.84 -43.88
C ASN A 93 27.58 -34.64 -43.99
N GLU A 94 26.37 -34.72 -43.45
CA GLU A 94 25.49 -33.56 -43.26
C GLU A 94 25.64 -33.01 -41.84
N SER A 95 25.86 -31.70 -41.72
CA SER A 95 25.92 -30.99 -40.44
C SER A 95 24.52 -30.49 -40.06
N MET A 96 23.86 -31.17 -39.12
CA MET A 96 22.63 -30.66 -38.52
C MET A 96 22.94 -29.79 -37.32
N THR A 97 22.16 -28.74 -37.11
CA THR A 97 22.20 -27.91 -35.89
C THR A 97 20.96 -28.20 -35.06
N ASN A 98 21.16 -28.46 -33.77
CA ASN A 98 20.10 -28.52 -32.76
C ASN A 98 20.15 -27.25 -31.94
N ILE A 99 18.99 -26.68 -31.64
CA ILE A 99 18.89 -25.43 -30.88
C ILE A 99 18.10 -25.68 -29.60
N PHE A 100 18.67 -25.27 -28.47
CA PHE A 100 18.07 -25.40 -27.15
C PHE A 100 17.83 -24.01 -26.56
N ILE A 101 16.60 -23.69 -26.20
CA ILE A 101 16.25 -22.42 -25.55
C ILE A 101 16.07 -22.64 -24.07
N TYR A 102 16.91 -22.00 -23.28
CA TYR A 102 16.90 -22.05 -21.82
C TYR A 102 16.42 -20.74 -21.21
N TYR A 103 15.71 -20.88 -20.10
CA TYR A 103 15.31 -19.81 -19.21
C TYR A 103 16.15 -19.83 -17.93
N LYS A 104 16.48 -18.63 -17.45
CA LYS A 104 17.04 -18.34 -16.14
C LYS A 104 16.30 -17.16 -15.54
N TYR A 105 16.35 -16.96 -14.23
CA TYR A 105 15.94 -15.70 -13.62
C TYR A 105 16.94 -15.18 -12.58
N LEU A 106 17.00 -13.85 -12.45
CA LEU A 106 17.66 -13.15 -11.36
C LEU A 106 16.63 -12.89 -10.25
N ASN A 107 16.88 -13.46 -9.07
CA ASN A 107 16.15 -13.11 -7.86
C ASN A 107 16.72 -11.82 -7.26
N THR A 108 16.01 -10.70 -7.41
CA THR A 108 16.51 -9.36 -7.03
C THR A 108 16.70 -9.20 -5.52
N LYS A 109 15.86 -9.87 -4.72
CA LYS A 109 15.92 -9.87 -3.24
C LYS A 109 17.15 -10.61 -2.68
N THR A 110 17.68 -11.61 -3.39
CA THR A 110 18.82 -12.44 -2.92
C THR A 110 20.09 -12.29 -3.76
N SER A 111 20.04 -11.56 -4.87
CA SER A 111 21.12 -11.44 -5.87
C SER A 111 21.51 -12.75 -6.57
N LYS A 112 20.70 -13.82 -6.41
CA LYS A 112 20.99 -15.15 -6.95
C LYS A 112 20.36 -15.32 -8.32
N ILE A 113 21.06 -16.06 -9.18
CA ILE A 113 20.58 -16.45 -10.51
C ILE A 113 20.23 -17.94 -10.46
N SER A 114 19.13 -18.32 -11.10
CA SER A 114 18.66 -19.70 -11.16
C SER A 114 19.58 -20.60 -12.02
N GLU A 115 19.35 -21.91 -11.93
CA GLU A 115 19.86 -22.85 -12.93
C GLU A 115 19.11 -22.69 -14.27
N ASN A 116 19.61 -23.34 -15.33
CA ASN A 116 18.97 -23.36 -16.65
C ASN A 116 17.74 -24.28 -16.64
N SER A 117 16.57 -23.76 -16.99
CA SER A 117 15.37 -24.55 -17.29
C SER A 117 15.14 -24.58 -18.80
N LEU A 118 15.01 -25.77 -19.41
CA LEU A 118 14.75 -25.89 -20.86
C LEU A 118 13.31 -25.50 -21.18
N LEU A 119 13.11 -24.49 -22.03
CA LEU A 119 11.79 -24.08 -22.53
C LEU A 119 11.46 -24.69 -23.89
N TYR A 120 12.44 -24.79 -24.79
CA TYR A 120 12.22 -25.25 -26.15
C TYR A 120 13.43 -25.98 -26.75
N HIS A 121 13.15 -26.90 -27.66
CA HIS A 121 14.14 -27.71 -28.36
C HIS A 121 13.75 -27.85 -29.84
N ALA A 122 14.62 -27.41 -30.74
CA ALA A 122 14.47 -27.58 -32.19
C ALA A 122 15.56 -28.52 -32.74
N ARG A 123 15.23 -29.31 -33.76
CA ARG A 123 16.16 -30.22 -34.45
C ARG A 123 16.29 -29.85 -35.92
N ASN A 124 17.51 -29.88 -36.44
CA ASN A 124 17.81 -29.51 -37.82
C ASN A 124 17.37 -28.08 -38.18
N VAL A 125 17.56 -27.14 -37.24
CA VAL A 125 17.26 -25.71 -37.41
C VAL A 125 18.56 -24.94 -37.28
N SER A 126 18.83 -24.06 -38.25
CA SER A 126 20.08 -23.29 -38.31
C SER A 126 20.09 -22.07 -37.39
N GLU A 127 18.93 -21.43 -37.19
CA GLU A 127 18.76 -20.23 -36.37
C GLU A 127 17.30 -20.12 -35.89
N ILE A 128 17.08 -19.62 -34.68
CA ILE A 128 15.76 -19.12 -34.26
C ILE A 128 15.67 -17.64 -34.65
N SER A 129 14.63 -17.28 -35.40
CA SER A 129 14.54 -15.95 -36.02
C SER A 129 14.15 -14.85 -35.05
N ASN A 130 13.28 -15.17 -34.07
CA ASN A 130 12.93 -14.25 -33.00
C ASN A 130 12.49 -14.97 -31.72
N ILE A 131 12.79 -14.37 -30.57
CA ILE A 131 12.28 -14.78 -29.26
C ILE A 131 11.92 -13.53 -28.45
N SER A 132 10.65 -13.42 -28.03
CA SER A 132 10.19 -12.40 -27.08
C SER A 132 9.39 -13.05 -25.96
N CYS A 133 9.50 -12.53 -24.74
CA CYS A 133 8.84 -13.10 -23.57
C CYS A 133 8.36 -12.00 -22.63
N SER A 134 7.32 -12.29 -21.87
CA SER A 134 6.82 -11.44 -20.78
C SER A 134 6.16 -12.30 -19.70
N SER A 135 5.90 -11.72 -18.52
CA SER A 135 4.88 -12.27 -17.64
C SER A 135 3.47 -12.06 -18.22
N ASP A 136 2.56 -12.98 -17.89
CA ASP A 136 1.16 -13.01 -18.33
C ASP A 136 0.24 -12.91 -17.10
N TYR A 137 -0.95 -12.35 -17.27
CA TYR A 137 -2.01 -12.33 -16.25
C TYR A 137 -2.67 -13.71 -16.03
N SER A 138 -2.11 -14.81 -16.51
CA SER A 138 -2.69 -16.16 -16.40
C SER A 138 -2.04 -16.97 -15.28
N GLU A 139 -2.68 -18.08 -14.88
CA GLU A 139 -2.12 -19.03 -13.93
C GLU A 139 -0.80 -19.68 -14.40
N TYR A 140 -0.42 -19.49 -15.68
CA TYR A 140 0.85 -19.98 -16.20
C TYR A 140 2.04 -19.09 -15.86
N GLY A 141 1.85 -17.87 -15.33
CA GLY A 141 2.91 -16.97 -14.91
C GLY A 141 3.60 -16.23 -16.07
N ASN A 142 4.24 -16.96 -16.98
CA ASN A 142 5.00 -16.36 -18.08
C ASN A 142 4.63 -16.92 -19.46
N VAL A 143 4.96 -16.15 -20.49
CA VAL A 143 4.73 -16.48 -21.90
C VAL A 143 5.93 -16.08 -22.75
N CYS A 144 6.38 -16.98 -23.62
CA CYS A 144 7.38 -16.76 -24.65
C CYS A 144 6.78 -17.02 -26.03
N MET A 145 7.13 -16.17 -26.99
CA MET A 145 6.83 -16.28 -28.40
C MET A 145 8.13 -16.60 -29.13
N ILE A 146 8.23 -17.80 -29.70
CA ILE A 146 9.38 -18.27 -30.47
C ILE A 146 8.96 -18.34 -31.92
N THR A 147 9.83 -17.91 -32.83
CA THR A 147 9.61 -18.11 -34.27
C THR A 147 10.76 -18.84 -34.94
N GLU A 148 10.41 -19.92 -35.63
CA GLU A 148 11.33 -20.86 -36.24
C GLU A 148 11.18 -20.86 -37.77
N PRO A 149 12.27 -20.75 -38.55
CA PRO A 149 12.25 -21.00 -39.98
C PRO A 149 12.21 -22.51 -40.25
N THR A 150 11.14 -23.02 -40.87
CA THR A 150 10.97 -24.46 -41.14
C THR A 150 11.34 -24.88 -42.55
N GLU A 151 11.02 -24.08 -43.57
CA GLU A 151 11.36 -24.38 -44.97
C GLU A 151 11.87 -23.12 -45.68
N LYS A 152 13.01 -23.22 -46.37
CA LYS A 152 13.58 -22.14 -47.20
C LYS A 152 13.36 -22.48 -48.68
N PHE A 153 12.53 -21.69 -49.37
CA PHE A 153 12.33 -21.70 -50.81
C PHE A 153 13.25 -20.66 -51.50
N ALA A 154 13.32 -20.67 -52.83
CA ALA A 154 14.24 -19.81 -53.58
C ALA A 154 14.10 -18.29 -53.26
N ASN A 155 12.86 -17.82 -53.04
CA ASN A 155 12.55 -16.39 -52.81
C ASN A 155 11.83 -16.12 -51.47
N SER A 156 11.53 -17.16 -50.67
CA SER A 156 10.73 -17.04 -49.46
C SER A 156 11.09 -18.09 -48.41
N THR A 157 10.84 -17.77 -47.14
CA THR A 157 11.00 -18.68 -46.00
C THR A 157 9.67 -18.87 -45.29
N LEU A 158 9.33 -20.12 -44.96
CA LEU A 158 8.21 -20.47 -44.10
C LEU A 158 8.65 -20.36 -42.64
N PHE A 159 7.87 -19.63 -41.86
CA PHE A 159 8.08 -19.43 -40.42
C PHE A 159 6.91 -20.00 -39.61
N MET A 160 7.23 -20.70 -38.53
CA MET A 160 6.30 -21.22 -37.53
C MET A 160 6.38 -20.41 -36.25
N ILE A 161 5.26 -19.87 -35.79
CA ILE A 161 5.17 -19.10 -34.55
C ILE A 161 4.61 -20.01 -33.44
N TYR A 162 5.38 -20.20 -32.38
CA TYR A 162 5.03 -20.96 -31.20
C TYR A 162 4.85 -20.05 -29.98
N GLN A 163 3.76 -20.26 -29.24
CA GLN A 163 3.57 -19.71 -27.90
C GLN A 163 3.85 -20.79 -26.86
N ILE A 164 4.71 -20.45 -25.90
CA ILE A 164 5.12 -21.31 -24.79
C ILE A 164 4.73 -20.60 -23.49
N ASN A 165 3.81 -21.20 -22.73
CA ASN A 165 3.45 -20.74 -21.40
C ASN A 165 4.16 -21.60 -20.35
N PHE A 166 4.83 -20.95 -19.40
CA PHE A 166 5.72 -21.61 -18.44
C PHE A 166 5.76 -20.87 -17.09
N LEU A 167 5.80 -21.66 -16.03
CA LEU A 167 5.88 -21.18 -14.64
C LEU A 167 7.18 -20.41 -14.40
N SER A 168 7.22 -19.62 -13.33
CA SER A 168 8.44 -18.92 -12.87
C SER A 168 9.56 -19.87 -12.41
N SER A 169 9.27 -21.17 -12.25
CA SER A 169 10.28 -22.24 -12.13
C SER A 169 10.97 -22.60 -13.44
N GLY A 170 10.46 -22.13 -14.58
CA GLY A 170 10.84 -22.57 -15.93
C GLY A 170 10.10 -23.83 -16.41
N SER A 171 9.12 -24.34 -15.65
CA SER A 171 8.33 -25.51 -16.06
C SER A 171 7.33 -25.14 -17.16
N VAL A 172 7.49 -25.70 -18.36
CA VAL A 172 6.54 -25.52 -19.48
C VAL A 172 5.20 -26.20 -19.18
N ILE A 173 4.11 -25.43 -19.24
CA ILE A 173 2.74 -25.89 -18.96
C ILE A 173 1.94 -26.08 -20.24
N LYS A 174 2.12 -25.20 -21.23
CA LYS A 174 1.36 -25.24 -22.48
C LYS A 174 2.21 -24.77 -23.65
N PHE A 175 2.14 -25.50 -24.74
CA PHE A 175 2.80 -25.21 -26.01
C PHE A 175 1.74 -25.17 -27.10
N THR A 176 1.68 -24.09 -27.88
CA THR A 176 0.69 -23.92 -28.96
C THR A 176 1.31 -23.25 -30.17
N THR A 177 1.19 -23.91 -31.33
CA THR A 177 1.41 -23.28 -32.64
C THR A 177 0.31 -22.25 -32.90
N ILE A 178 0.69 -21.03 -33.24
CA ILE A 178 -0.26 -19.94 -33.53
C ILE A 178 -0.47 -19.77 -35.02
N LYS A 179 0.61 -19.67 -35.80
CA LYS A 179 0.54 -19.27 -37.21
C LYS A 179 1.72 -19.80 -37.99
N ASN A 180 1.45 -20.07 -39.27
CA ASN A 180 2.44 -20.34 -40.30
C ASN A 180 2.44 -19.13 -41.24
N THR A 181 3.59 -18.49 -41.47
CA THR A 181 3.73 -17.35 -42.40
C THR A 181 4.80 -17.62 -43.44
N THR A 182 4.45 -17.45 -44.72
CA THR A 182 5.42 -17.43 -45.82
C THR A 182 5.86 -16.00 -46.08
N ASN A 183 7.13 -15.72 -45.82
CA ASN A 183 7.72 -14.39 -45.92
C ASN A 183 8.73 -14.37 -47.08
N ASN A 184 8.72 -13.32 -47.91
CA ASN A 184 9.80 -13.13 -48.89
C ASN A 184 11.14 -12.91 -48.17
N ASN A 185 12.27 -13.17 -48.82
CA ASN A 185 13.59 -13.07 -48.17
C ASN A 185 13.94 -11.65 -47.67
N ASP A 186 13.32 -10.60 -48.23
CA ASP A 186 13.47 -9.21 -47.77
C ASP A 186 12.54 -8.86 -46.59
N LEU A 187 11.71 -9.82 -46.13
CA LEU A 187 10.67 -9.66 -45.11
C LEU A 187 11.08 -10.28 -43.76
N TYR A 188 11.46 -9.41 -42.83
CA TYR A 188 11.78 -9.74 -41.43
C TYR A 188 10.51 -9.77 -40.57
N PHE A 189 10.60 -9.99 -39.25
CA PHE A 189 9.53 -9.66 -38.29
C PHE A 189 9.96 -9.66 -36.81
N ASP A 190 9.11 -9.07 -35.97
CA ASP A 190 9.16 -9.13 -34.51
C ASP A 190 7.77 -9.49 -33.95
N ILE A 191 7.73 -10.11 -32.77
CA ILE A 191 6.51 -10.61 -32.13
C ILE A 191 6.61 -10.35 -30.64
N HIS A 192 5.58 -9.77 -30.05
CA HIS A 192 5.52 -9.50 -28.61
C HIS A 192 4.22 -10.04 -28.01
N PRO A 193 4.26 -10.70 -26.83
CA PRO A 193 3.04 -10.98 -26.07
C PRO A 193 2.29 -9.68 -25.74
N SER A 194 0.95 -9.71 -25.76
CA SER A 194 0.13 -8.57 -25.35
C SER A 194 -0.19 -8.62 -23.85
N PHE A 195 -0.12 -7.47 -23.19
CA PHE A 195 -0.36 -7.32 -21.74
C PHE A 195 -1.75 -7.82 -21.32
N PHE A 196 -2.82 -7.44 -22.04
CA PHE A 196 -4.16 -7.99 -21.84
C PHE A 196 -4.42 -9.30 -22.62
N GLY A 197 -3.37 -10.04 -22.95
CA GLY A 197 -3.40 -11.35 -23.60
C GLY A 197 -3.53 -11.31 -25.12
N GLY A 198 -2.97 -12.33 -25.77
CA GLY A 198 -2.76 -12.39 -27.21
C GLY A 198 -1.31 -12.06 -27.55
N SER A 199 -1.03 -11.76 -28.83
CA SER A 199 0.28 -11.29 -29.28
C SER A 199 0.14 -10.26 -30.40
N ILE A 200 1.18 -9.47 -30.59
CA ILE A 200 1.34 -8.56 -31.73
C ILE A 200 2.47 -9.09 -32.62
N VAL A 201 2.25 -9.05 -33.94
CA VAL A 201 3.19 -9.50 -34.97
C VAL A 201 3.50 -8.36 -35.93
N THR A 202 4.79 -8.20 -36.24
CA THR A 202 5.33 -7.04 -36.96
C THR A 202 6.44 -7.40 -37.98
N SER A 203 6.09 -7.77 -39.23
CA SER A 203 6.94 -8.18 -40.41
C SER A 203 7.43 -7.21 -41.55
N TRP A 204 8.70 -6.80 -41.69
CA TRP A 204 9.09 -5.64 -42.53
C TRP A 204 9.87 -5.86 -43.81
N ILE A 205 9.68 -4.99 -44.80
CA ILE A 205 10.45 -4.96 -46.05
C ILE A 205 11.65 -4.02 -45.93
N LEU A 206 12.86 -4.55 -46.16
CA LEU A 206 14.10 -3.76 -46.27
C LEU A 206 14.29 -3.25 -47.71
N THR A 207 14.53 -1.95 -47.92
CA THR A 207 14.70 -1.37 -49.27
C THR A 207 16.14 -1.01 -49.64
N THR A 208 17.07 -0.90 -48.67
CA THR A 208 18.52 -0.73 -48.93
C THR A 208 19.39 -1.35 -47.80
N PRO A 209 20.65 -1.74 -48.07
CA PRO A 209 21.39 -2.68 -47.22
C PRO A 209 22.05 -2.14 -45.92
N GLN A 210 21.61 -1.01 -45.34
CA GLN A 210 22.38 -0.34 -44.26
C GLN A 210 21.64 0.02 -42.95
N THR A 211 20.34 -0.22 -42.80
CA THR A 211 19.63 0.07 -41.52
C THR A 211 18.58 -0.98 -41.17
N LEU A 212 18.79 -1.70 -40.06
CA LEU A 212 17.82 -2.62 -39.46
C LEU A 212 16.64 -1.84 -38.87
N ILE A 213 15.41 -2.14 -39.30
CA ILE A 213 14.21 -1.31 -39.05
C ILE A 213 13.01 -2.25 -38.85
N LYS A 214 12.39 -2.32 -37.67
CA LYS A 214 11.22 -3.21 -37.46
C LYS A 214 9.92 -2.60 -38.08
N VAL A 215 9.01 -3.33 -38.74
CA VAL A 215 7.82 -2.87 -39.58
C VAL A 215 6.90 -4.10 -39.93
N PRO A 216 5.63 -4.04 -40.45
CA PRO A 216 4.80 -5.27 -40.86
C PRO A 216 4.18 -5.51 -42.29
N THR A 217 3.93 -6.78 -42.77
CA THR A 217 3.07 -7.24 -43.95
C THR A 217 2.84 -8.78 -44.15
N VAL A 218 1.79 -9.14 -44.94
CA VAL A 218 1.73 -10.12 -46.09
C VAL A 218 0.72 -9.53 -47.14
N ILE A 219 0.63 -9.94 -48.44
CA ILE A 219 1.18 -9.37 -49.70
C ILE A 219 -0.02 -9.21 -50.72
N PRO A 220 0.09 -8.90 -52.05
CA PRO A 220 0.50 -7.69 -52.82
C PRO A 220 -0.71 -6.81 -53.33
N ILE A 221 -0.54 -5.74 -54.14
CA ILE A 221 -0.62 -5.73 -55.64
C ILE A 221 -0.13 -4.39 -56.25
N SER A 222 0.60 -4.50 -57.37
CA SER A 222 0.94 -3.48 -58.39
C SER A 222 2.12 -2.53 -58.16
N GLN A 223 2.72 -2.07 -59.27
CA GLN A 223 4.10 -1.64 -59.39
C GLN A 223 4.29 -0.12 -59.29
N THR A 224 4.66 0.39 -58.12
CA THR A 224 5.45 1.64 -57.98
C THR A 224 6.24 1.58 -56.67
N SER A 225 7.47 1.05 -56.71
CA SER A 225 8.35 0.97 -55.54
C SER A 225 8.88 2.34 -55.12
N ASN A 226 8.72 2.71 -53.83
CA ASN A 226 9.65 3.58 -53.08
C ASN A 226 9.30 3.78 -51.58
N TYR A 227 8.51 2.88 -50.94
CA TYR A 227 8.12 3.02 -49.54
C TYR A 227 8.32 1.71 -48.76
N ALA A 228 8.65 1.83 -47.47
CA ALA A 228 8.72 0.70 -46.53
C ALA A 228 7.37 0.59 -45.82
N ASP A 229 6.44 -0.14 -46.44
CA ASP A 229 5.07 -0.21 -45.94
C ASP A 229 4.99 -0.90 -44.57
N MET A 230 4.27 -0.24 -43.67
CA MET A 230 4.06 -0.68 -42.31
C MET A 230 2.62 -1.15 -42.11
N THR A 231 2.39 -2.44 -41.99
CA THR A 231 1.11 -2.99 -41.54
C THR A 231 1.11 -3.28 -40.03
N GLY A 232 0.41 -4.30 -39.57
CA GLY A 232 0.46 -4.85 -38.22
C GLY A 232 -0.59 -5.94 -38.08
N SER A 233 -0.36 -6.86 -37.15
CA SER A 233 -1.28 -7.95 -36.87
C SER A 233 -1.39 -8.19 -35.37
N ILE A 234 -2.61 -8.19 -34.85
CA ILE A 234 -2.91 -8.53 -33.46
C ILE A 234 -3.58 -9.90 -33.47
N ILE A 235 -2.95 -10.87 -32.82
CA ILE A 235 -3.49 -12.23 -32.68
C ILE A 235 -4.10 -12.35 -31.29
N MET A 236 -5.42 -12.35 -31.24
CA MET A 236 -6.20 -12.44 -30.00
C MET A 236 -6.13 -13.86 -29.40
N LEU A 237 -6.42 -14.02 -28.10
CA LEU A 237 -6.36 -15.33 -27.41
C LEU A 237 -7.26 -16.44 -27.99
N ASN A 238 -8.30 -16.06 -28.72
CA ASN A 238 -9.21 -16.96 -29.45
C ASN A 238 -8.71 -17.34 -30.86
N GLY A 239 -7.53 -16.85 -31.27
CA GLY A 239 -6.95 -17.04 -32.60
C GLY A 239 -7.45 -16.07 -33.68
N THR A 240 -8.33 -15.11 -33.37
CA THR A 240 -8.74 -14.11 -34.38
C THR A 240 -7.63 -13.10 -34.62
N GLU A 241 -7.26 -12.90 -35.88
CA GLU A 241 -6.28 -11.91 -36.31
C GLU A 241 -6.97 -10.59 -36.70
N ILE A 242 -6.50 -9.49 -36.13
CA ILE A 242 -6.93 -8.13 -36.46
C ILE A 242 -5.74 -7.42 -37.08
N THR A 243 -5.82 -7.13 -38.38
CA THR A 243 -4.75 -6.44 -39.12
C THR A 243 -4.93 -4.92 -39.05
N TRP A 244 -3.83 -4.18 -39.03
CA TRP A 244 -3.80 -2.72 -39.17
C TRP A 244 -2.76 -2.29 -40.21
N SER A 245 -2.83 -1.05 -40.68
CA SER A 245 -1.77 -0.48 -41.54
C SER A 245 -1.54 1.00 -41.33
N LEU A 246 -0.27 1.37 -41.26
CA LEU A 246 0.24 2.72 -41.03
C LEU A 246 0.54 3.43 -42.36
N ASN A 247 -0.38 3.27 -43.33
CA ASN A 247 -0.34 3.93 -44.66
C ASN A 247 -0.20 5.46 -44.58
N GLN A 248 -0.46 6.06 -43.41
CA GLN A 248 -0.30 7.49 -43.15
C GLN A 248 1.17 7.96 -43.15
N LEU A 249 2.15 7.09 -42.84
CA LEU A 249 3.59 7.43 -42.97
C LEU A 249 3.93 7.89 -44.39
N ASN A 250 3.34 7.25 -45.40
CA ASN A 250 3.57 7.57 -46.81
C ASN A 250 2.88 8.87 -47.26
N GLN A 251 1.85 9.34 -46.55
CA GLN A 251 1.09 10.53 -46.93
C GLN A 251 1.67 11.84 -46.38
N LEU A 252 2.38 11.78 -45.24
CA LEU A 252 2.84 12.99 -44.55
C LEU A 252 4.10 13.64 -45.16
N ASN A 253 4.90 12.92 -45.96
CA ASN A 253 6.13 13.47 -46.55
C ASN A 253 6.39 12.97 -47.98
N GLN A 254 5.71 13.53 -48.97
CA GLN A 254 6.02 13.30 -50.40
C GLN A 254 7.42 13.80 -50.84
N SER A 255 8.22 14.35 -49.91
CA SER A 255 9.55 14.91 -50.15
C SER A 255 10.66 14.36 -49.25
N LYS A 256 10.37 13.44 -48.30
CA LYS A 256 11.38 12.87 -47.39
C LYS A 256 11.51 11.36 -47.58
N SER A 257 12.64 10.97 -48.16
CA SER A 257 13.05 9.58 -48.32
C SER A 257 13.22 8.86 -46.97
N ALA A 258 12.83 7.57 -46.94
CA ALA A 258 13.22 6.51 -45.99
C ALA A 258 13.71 6.92 -44.58
N PHE A 259 12.95 6.52 -43.55
CA PHE A 259 13.35 6.73 -42.16
C PHE A 259 14.58 5.89 -41.75
N LYS A 260 15.42 6.43 -40.86
CA LYS A 260 16.73 5.87 -40.45
C LYS A 260 16.60 4.73 -39.42
N SER A 261 15.60 4.79 -38.54
CA SER A 261 15.31 3.74 -37.56
C SER A 261 13.89 3.85 -37.03
N ALA A 262 13.25 2.71 -36.74
CA ALA A 262 12.01 2.65 -35.96
C ALA A 262 12.15 1.69 -34.77
N VAL A 263 11.50 2.05 -33.65
CA VAL A 263 11.42 1.25 -32.42
C VAL A 263 9.96 1.18 -32.00
N PHE A 264 9.57 0.04 -31.45
CA PHE A 264 8.21 -0.24 -31.00
C PHE A 264 8.25 -0.66 -29.55
N ASP A 265 7.24 -0.24 -28.80
CA ASP A 265 7.01 -0.72 -27.45
C ASP A 265 5.50 -0.85 -27.22
N LEU A 266 5.11 -1.76 -26.32
CA LEU A 266 3.72 -1.96 -25.96
C LEU A 266 3.48 -1.34 -24.58
N MET A 267 2.66 -0.29 -24.53
CA MET A 267 2.23 0.26 -23.25
C MET A 267 1.26 -0.69 -22.54
N LYS A 268 1.34 -0.72 -21.21
CA LYS A 268 0.46 -1.48 -20.31
C LYS A 268 -1.03 -1.34 -20.60
N ASN A 269 -1.50 -0.14 -20.97
CA ASN A 269 -2.91 0.11 -21.27
C ASN A 269 -3.37 -0.52 -22.60
N ASN A 270 -2.52 -1.31 -23.27
CA ASN A 270 -2.63 -1.82 -24.63
C ASN A 270 -2.55 -0.71 -25.70
N THR A 271 -1.88 0.42 -25.45
CA THR A 271 -1.48 1.34 -26.53
C THR A 271 -0.17 0.86 -27.16
N TYR A 272 -0.18 0.62 -28.47
CA TYR A 272 1.02 0.41 -29.26
C TYR A 272 1.73 1.75 -29.49
N ILE A 273 3.00 1.87 -29.11
CA ILE A 273 3.82 3.02 -29.46
C ILE A 273 4.82 2.63 -30.55
N LEU A 274 4.93 3.51 -31.54
CA LEU A 274 5.94 3.51 -32.57
C LEU A 274 6.73 4.82 -32.50
N TYR A 275 8.03 4.72 -32.30
CA TYR A 275 8.98 5.83 -32.46
C TYR A 275 9.66 5.71 -33.83
N VAL A 276 9.49 6.69 -34.70
CA VAL A 276 10.15 6.77 -36.02
C VAL A 276 11.17 7.89 -35.99
N LYS A 277 12.39 7.61 -36.44
CA LYS A 277 13.46 8.61 -36.60
C LYS A 277 13.86 8.69 -38.06
N TYR A 278 13.68 9.85 -38.68
CA TYR A 278 14.04 10.11 -40.08
C TYR A 278 15.49 10.57 -40.19
N PHE A 279 15.87 11.56 -39.37
CA PHE A 279 17.21 12.14 -39.32
C PHE A 279 17.65 12.29 -37.86
N ASP A 280 18.90 12.71 -37.60
CA ASP A 280 19.39 12.77 -36.23
C ASP A 280 18.65 13.73 -35.30
N ASN A 281 18.00 14.74 -35.87
CA ASN A 281 17.16 15.72 -35.16
C ASN A 281 15.67 15.67 -35.56
N GLU A 282 15.24 14.72 -36.41
CA GLU A 282 13.86 14.64 -36.90
C GLU A 282 13.26 13.26 -36.60
N TRP A 283 12.21 13.24 -35.79
CA TRP A 283 11.53 12.04 -35.31
C TRP A 283 10.06 12.32 -35.02
N ASP A 284 9.23 11.30 -35.15
CA ASP A 284 7.81 11.27 -34.81
C ASP A 284 7.52 10.16 -33.79
N ILE A 285 6.43 10.32 -33.03
CA ILE A 285 5.84 9.25 -32.22
C ILE A 285 4.41 9.03 -32.69
N PHE A 286 4.08 7.79 -33.02
CA PHE A 286 2.74 7.33 -33.34
C PHE A 286 2.23 6.43 -32.21
N SER A 287 0.95 6.54 -31.89
CA SER A 287 0.29 5.72 -30.86
C SER A 287 -1.04 5.18 -31.38
N ILE A 288 -1.31 3.89 -31.18
CA ILE A 288 -2.55 3.23 -31.59
C ILE A 288 -3.07 2.39 -30.43
N ASP A 289 -4.30 2.64 -29.99
CA ASP A 289 -4.95 1.81 -28.97
C ASP A 289 -5.38 0.47 -29.55
N LEU A 290 -5.01 -0.61 -28.86
CA LEU A 290 -5.25 -1.98 -29.30
C LEU A 290 -6.44 -2.61 -28.56
N PRO A 291 -7.21 -3.49 -29.20
CA PRO A 291 -8.16 -4.36 -28.51
C PRO A 291 -7.48 -5.17 -27.39
N LYS A 292 -8.21 -5.36 -26.29
CA LYS A 292 -7.80 -6.20 -25.15
C LYS A 292 -8.43 -7.59 -25.30
N SER A 293 -7.65 -8.68 -25.24
CA SER A 293 -8.23 -10.04 -25.25
C SER A 293 -8.94 -10.39 -23.93
N ARG A 294 -8.52 -9.76 -22.82
CA ARG A 294 -9.15 -9.88 -21.51
C ARG A 294 -9.74 -8.53 -21.10
N ASN A 295 -11.03 -8.53 -20.77
CA ASN A 295 -11.72 -7.32 -20.33
C ASN A 295 -11.27 -6.94 -18.92
N ASP A 296 -10.56 -5.82 -18.81
CA ASP A 296 -10.33 -5.14 -17.54
C ASP A 296 -11.56 -4.31 -17.13
N ARG A 297 -11.67 -4.05 -15.81
CA ARG A 297 -12.78 -3.32 -15.19
C ARG A 297 -12.35 -1.98 -14.59
N GLY A 298 -11.25 -1.41 -15.09
CA GLY A 298 -10.67 -0.14 -14.65
C GLY A 298 -9.52 -0.27 -13.65
N TYR A 299 -9.09 -1.50 -13.31
CA TYR A 299 -8.03 -1.74 -12.33
C TYR A 299 -6.64 -1.87 -12.98
N ASP A 300 -6.56 -1.85 -14.32
CA ASP A 300 -5.41 -2.39 -15.10
C ASP A 300 -5.03 -3.82 -14.66
N ASN A 301 -6.04 -4.61 -14.28
CA ASN A 301 -5.87 -5.99 -13.85
C ASN A 301 -7.12 -6.82 -14.22
N PRO A 302 -7.11 -7.57 -15.33
CA PRO A 302 -8.26 -8.36 -15.79
C PRO A 302 -8.60 -9.54 -14.87
N ASN A 303 -7.78 -9.84 -13.86
CA ASN A 303 -8.12 -10.83 -12.84
C ASN A 303 -9.07 -10.28 -11.76
N ILE A 304 -9.31 -8.97 -11.72
CA ILE A 304 -10.18 -8.33 -10.73
C ILE A 304 -11.59 -8.15 -11.29
N ILE A 305 -12.56 -8.78 -10.61
CA ILE A 305 -14.00 -8.72 -10.93
C ILE A 305 -14.62 -7.45 -10.32
N SER A 306 -14.30 -7.14 -9.08
CA SER A 306 -14.82 -5.94 -8.40
C SER A 306 -14.15 -5.74 -7.05
N THR A 307 -14.10 -4.49 -6.60
CA THR A 307 -13.71 -4.14 -5.23
C THR A 307 -14.85 -3.53 -4.41
N TYR A 308 -14.63 -3.45 -3.09
CA TYR A 308 -15.37 -2.61 -2.17
C TYR A 308 -14.38 -1.86 -1.25
N PRO A 309 -14.47 -0.52 -1.11
CA PRO A 309 -15.24 0.42 -1.93
C PRO A 309 -14.96 0.29 -3.43
N LYS A 310 -15.89 0.69 -4.29
CA LYS A 310 -15.69 0.62 -5.76
C LYS A 310 -14.82 1.77 -6.26
N ILE A 311 -14.23 1.62 -7.46
CA ILE A 311 -13.59 2.75 -8.16
C ILE A 311 -14.62 3.88 -8.35
N ASN A 312 -14.22 5.11 -8.06
CA ASN A 312 -15.05 6.33 -8.14
C ASN A 312 -16.35 6.27 -7.30
N ASP A 313 -16.40 5.43 -6.26
CA ASP A 313 -17.53 5.43 -5.32
C ASP A 313 -17.55 6.76 -4.57
N ASN A 314 -18.72 7.40 -4.52
CA ASN A 314 -18.96 8.67 -3.83
C ASN A 314 -20.03 8.54 -2.74
N THR A 315 -20.38 7.31 -2.35
CA THR A 315 -21.43 6.99 -1.37
C THR A 315 -20.88 6.56 -0.01
N ILE A 316 -19.55 6.46 0.12
CA ILE A 316 -18.89 5.97 1.33
C ILE A 316 -19.01 7.00 2.45
N ILE A 317 -19.69 6.59 3.53
CA ILE A 317 -19.76 7.34 4.79
C ILE A 317 -18.44 7.10 5.54
N PRO A 318 -17.77 8.16 6.03
CA PRO A 318 -16.61 8.01 6.89
C PRO A 318 -16.90 7.12 8.10
N GLU A 319 -15.88 6.38 8.54
CA GLU A 319 -15.95 5.44 9.68
C GLU A 319 -16.92 4.24 9.54
N SER A 320 -17.78 4.18 8.50
CA SER A 320 -18.75 3.08 8.33
C SER A 320 -18.18 1.83 7.65
N THR A 321 -16.93 1.88 7.19
CA THR A 321 -16.31 0.86 6.33
C THR A 321 -15.33 0.02 7.14
N ASN A 322 -15.77 -1.16 7.57
CA ASN A 322 -15.00 -2.07 8.43
C ASN A 322 -14.07 -3.04 7.65
N ASN A 323 -14.26 -3.17 6.34
CA ASN A 323 -13.48 -4.07 5.49
C ASN A 323 -13.27 -3.45 4.10
N ILE A 324 -12.09 -3.67 3.52
CA ILE A 324 -11.89 -3.58 2.06
C ILE A 324 -11.94 -4.99 1.47
N ASN A 325 -12.56 -5.13 0.30
CA ASN A 325 -12.74 -6.43 -0.36
C ASN A 325 -12.30 -6.37 -1.83
N ILE A 326 -11.73 -7.48 -2.32
CA ILE A 326 -11.42 -7.70 -3.74
C ILE A 326 -11.96 -9.08 -4.16
N ILE A 327 -12.72 -9.12 -5.25
CA ILE A 327 -13.23 -10.36 -5.85
C ILE A 327 -12.39 -10.66 -7.09
N PHE A 328 -11.79 -11.84 -7.15
CA PHE A 328 -10.95 -12.29 -8.27
C PHE A 328 -11.70 -13.26 -9.21
N SER A 329 -11.28 -13.31 -10.47
CA SER A 329 -11.81 -14.22 -11.50
C SER A 329 -11.34 -15.67 -11.31
N SER A 330 -10.14 -15.84 -10.77
CA SER A 330 -9.48 -17.12 -10.50
C SER A 330 -9.34 -17.38 -9.01
N ASN A 331 -9.03 -18.63 -8.63
CA ASN A 331 -8.77 -18.97 -7.24
C ASN A 331 -7.41 -18.40 -6.79
N ILE A 332 -7.37 -17.83 -5.58
CA ILE A 332 -6.22 -17.12 -5.02
C ILE A 332 -5.66 -17.80 -3.76
N SER A 333 -4.37 -17.58 -3.52
CA SER A 333 -3.67 -17.83 -2.26
C SER A 333 -2.94 -16.55 -1.80
N MET A 334 -2.73 -16.40 -0.49
CA MET A 334 -2.03 -15.23 0.08
C MET A 334 -0.52 -15.30 -0.17
N SER A 335 0.11 -14.13 -0.33
CA SER A 335 1.55 -13.97 -0.46
C SER A 335 2.10 -12.95 0.57
N LEU A 336 3.36 -12.52 0.41
CA LEU A 336 4.13 -11.77 1.42
C LEU A 336 4.16 -10.25 1.22
N ASN A 337 3.70 -9.72 0.09
CA ASN A 337 3.69 -8.28 -0.16
C ASN A 337 2.44 -7.61 0.46
N ASN A 338 2.25 -6.30 0.24
CA ASN A 338 1.26 -5.51 0.98
C ASN A 338 0.15 -4.93 0.10
N ILE A 339 -0.94 -4.52 0.75
CA ILE A 339 -1.92 -3.59 0.21
C ILE A 339 -1.89 -2.31 1.05
N THR A 340 -1.70 -1.16 0.40
CA THR A 340 -1.43 0.12 1.05
C THR A 340 -2.52 1.14 0.73
N ILE A 341 -2.99 1.82 1.77
CA ILE A 341 -4.00 2.88 1.69
C ILE A 341 -3.31 4.24 1.82
N TYR A 342 -3.68 5.14 0.93
CA TYR A 342 -3.26 6.53 0.89
C TYR A 342 -4.48 7.45 0.90
N GLN A 343 -4.29 8.66 1.41
CA GLN A 343 -5.17 9.81 1.21
C GLN A 343 -4.55 10.69 0.11
N LEU A 344 -5.37 11.13 -0.84
CA LEU A 344 -4.94 12.02 -1.92
C LEU A 344 -5.14 13.48 -1.50
N ASP A 345 -4.08 14.29 -1.57
CA ASP A 345 -4.20 15.75 -1.57
C ASP A 345 -4.51 16.22 -2.99
N THR A 346 -5.74 16.68 -3.21
CA THR A 346 -6.24 17.12 -4.52
C THR A 346 -5.63 18.44 -5.01
N ASN A 347 -4.85 19.15 -4.18
CA ASN A 347 -4.15 20.37 -4.57
C ASN A 347 -2.73 20.09 -5.13
N THR A 348 -2.13 18.97 -4.73
CA THR A 348 -0.73 18.62 -5.05
C THR A 348 -0.58 17.29 -5.81
N ASP A 349 -1.68 16.55 -5.99
CA ASP A 349 -1.74 15.15 -6.44
C ASP A 349 -0.88 14.16 -5.61
N GLN A 350 -0.46 14.58 -4.40
CA GLN A 350 0.43 13.81 -3.54
C GLN A 350 -0.35 12.75 -2.73
N LEU A 351 0.21 11.55 -2.67
CA LEU A 351 -0.32 10.44 -1.87
C LEU A 351 0.27 10.46 -0.45
N ASN A 352 -0.58 10.78 0.54
CA ASN A 352 -0.27 10.70 1.96
C ASN A 352 -0.57 9.29 2.47
N PHE A 353 0.46 8.54 2.88
CA PHE A 353 0.31 7.18 3.44
C PHE A 353 -0.63 7.17 4.66
N ARG A 354 -1.49 6.15 4.79
CA ARG A 354 -2.42 5.99 5.93
C ARG A 354 -2.10 4.71 6.72
N LYS A 355 -2.11 3.57 6.05
CA LYS A 355 -1.82 2.24 6.60
C LYS A 355 -1.46 1.26 5.48
N PHE A 356 -0.70 0.22 5.77
CA PHE A 356 -0.59 -0.98 4.94
C PHE A 356 -1.12 -2.22 5.67
N TYR A 357 -1.45 -3.26 4.91
CA TYR A 357 -1.84 -4.57 5.39
C TYR A 357 -0.96 -5.62 4.72
N SER A 358 -0.39 -6.51 5.50
CA SER A 358 0.38 -7.66 4.99
C SER A 358 -0.55 -8.79 4.60
N GLY A 359 -0.27 -9.40 3.44
CA GLY A 359 -0.97 -10.61 3.01
C GLY A 359 -0.80 -11.81 3.96
N SER A 360 0.22 -11.80 4.83
CA SER A 360 0.49 -12.91 5.75
C SER A 360 -0.31 -12.88 7.06
N SER A 361 -0.92 -11.75 7.43
CA SER A 361 -1.50 -11.58 8.78
C SER A 361 -2.84 -10.84 8.83
N ASP A 362 -3.08 -9.85 7.97
CA ASP A 362 -4.12 -8.84 8.21
C ASP A 362 -5.34 -8.98 7.28
N CYS A 363 -5.24 -9.88 6.30
CA CYS A 363 -6.27 -10.18 5.32
C CYS A 363 -6.55 -11.67 5.26
N TYR A 364 -7.77 -12.05 4.90
CA TYR A 364 -8.19 -13.44 4.74
C TYR A 364 -8.89 -13.67 3.39
N ILE A 365 -8.83 -14.91 2.91
CA ILE A 365 -9.52 -15.35 1.70
C ILE A 365 -10.78 -16.12 2.11
N SER A 366 -11.91 -15.74 1.52
CA SER A 366 -13.17 -16.48 1.60
C SER A 366 -13.56 -17.01 0.22
N PHE A 367 -14.20 -18.18 0.17
CA PHE A 367 -14.67 -18.83 -1.06
C PHE A 367 -13.59 -18.97 -2.16
N ASN A 368 -12.32 -19.08 -1.77
CA ASN A 368 -11.13 -19.15 -2.63
C ASN A 368 -10.89 -17.96 -3.58
N ARG A 369 -11.75 -16.92 -3.59
CA ARG A 369 -11.72 -15.82 -4.58
C ARG A 369 -11.97 -14.42 -3.99
N ASN A 370 -12.51 -14.35 -2.78
CA ASN A 370 -12.87 -13.09 -2.14
C ASN A 370 -11.83 -12.78 -1.07
N LEU A 371 -10.90 -11.88 -1.38
CA LEU A 371 -10.00 -11.28 -0.41
C LEU A 371 -10.78 -10.27 0.43
N SER A 372 -10.55 -10.27 1.75
CA SER A 372 -11.04 -9.26 2.67
C SER A 372 -9.95 -8.88 3.67
N CYS A 373 -9.74 -7.57 3.87
CA CYS A 373 -8.86 -7.03 4.92
C CYS A 373 -9.71 -6.18 5.86
N SER A 374 -9.54 -6.35 7.18
CA SER A 374 -10.30 -5.57 8.16
C SER A 374 -9.67 -4.18 8.35
N VAL A 375 -10.50 -3.15 8.34
CA VAL A 375 -10.12 -1.74 8.39
C VAL A 375 -10.75 -1.10 9.62
N THR A 376 -9.97 -0.32 10.36
CA THR A 376 -10.41 0.42 11.55
C THR A 376 -11.07 1.76 11.17
N SER A 377 -11.96 2.29 12.02
CA SER A 377 -12.71 3.53 11.71
C SER A 377 -11.79 4.71 11.43
N SER A 378 -10.63 4.75 12.10
CA SER A 378 -9.55 5.72 11.90
C SER A 378 -9.05 5.88 10.46
N ILE A 379 -9.10 4.85 9.62
CA ILE A 379 -8.45 4.89 8.29
C ILE A 379 -9.22 5.79 7.31
N PHE A 380 -10.54 5.63 7.25
CA PHE A 380 -11.44 6.38 6.36
C PHE A 380 -12.29 7.39 7.16
N ASN A 381 -11.66 8.19 8.01
CA ASN A 381 -12.36 9.05 8.98
C ASN A 381 -12.69 10.48 8.45
N GLN A 382 -12.05 10.94 7.36
CA GLN A 382 -12.27 12.28 6.82
C GLN A 382 -13.39 12.31 5.75
N TRP A 383 -14.18 13.39 5.75
CA TRP A 383 -15.29 13.67 4.81
C TRP A 383 -14.80 14.38 3.56
N ASN A 384 -15.54 14.28 2.44
CA ASN A 384 -15.18 14.89 1.15
C ASN A 384 -13.72 14.61 0.72
N THR A 385 -13.20 13.44 1.08
CA THR A 385 -11.77 13.11 0.97
C THR A 385 -11.59 11.91 0.05
N THR A 386 -10.66 12.02 -0.91
CA THR A 386 -10.33 10.91 -1.82
C THR A 386 -9.26 10.02 -1.20
N TYR A 387 -9.55 8.72 -1.14
CA TYR A 387 -8.60 7.69 -0.74
C TYR A 387 -8.20 6.86 -1.96
N VAL A 388 -6.95 6.40 -1.96
CA VAL A 388 -6.35 5.58 -3.02
C VAL A 388 -5.81 4.30 -2.38
N ILE A 389 -6.20 3.15 -2.92
CA ILE A 389 -5.76 1.84 -2.44
C ILE A 389 -4.86 1.22 -3.52
N VAL A 390 -3.65 0.86 -3.13
CA VAL A 390 -2.62 0.27 -3.99
C VAL A 390 -2.37 -1.15 -3.51
N MET A 391 -2.52 -2.13 -4.40
CA MET A 391 -2.17 -3.53 -4.10
C MET A 391 -0.84 -3.83 -4.77
N ASP A 392 0.18 -4.24 -4.01
CA ASP A 392 1.47 -4.61 -4.59
C ASP A 392 1.31 -5.82 -5.53
N ASN A 393 2.15 -5.92 -6.56
CA ASN A 393 2.31 -7.18 -7.28
C ASN A 393 2.75 -8.28 -6.30
N ASN A 394 2.34 -9.53 -6.55
CA ASN A 394 2.59 -10.66 -5.65
C ASN A 394 2.09 -10.41 -4.20
N PHE A 395 0.98 -9.68 -4.05
CA PHE A 395 0.18 -9.67 -2.82
C PHE A 395 -0.65 -10.96 -2.68
N VAL A 396 -1.18 -11.44 -3.82
CA VAL A 396 -1.83 -12.75 -3.98
C VAL A 396 -1.18 -13.54 -5.12
N MET A 397 -1.37 -14.85 -5.10
CA MET A 397 -0.91 -15.80 -6.12
C MET A 397 -2.09 -16.61 -6.67
N PHE A 398 -1.92 -17.22 -7.84
CA PHE A 398 -2.84 -18.25 -8.34
C PHE A 398 -2.76 -19.49 -7.45
N SER A 399 -3.88 -19.93 -6.87
CA SER A 399 -3.88 -21.06 -5.93
C SER A 399 -3.55 -22.41 -6.59
N THR A 400 -3.61 -22.50 -7.92
CA THR A 400 -3.39 -23.72 -8.71
C THR A 400 -1.90 -23.96 -9.01
N THR A 401 -1.13 -22.88 -9.20
CA THR A 401 0.27 -22.93 -9.67
C THR A 401 1.25 -22.23 -8.74
N ASN A 402 0.76 -21.44 -7.77
CA ASN A 402 1.52 -20.51 -6.94
C ASN A 402 2.25 -19.42 -7.75
N GLU A 403 1.79 -19.12 -8.97
CA GLU A 403 2.35 -17.99 -9.72
C GLU A 403 1.87 -16.64 -9.14
N PRO A 404 2.76 -15.64 -9.04
CA PRO A 404 2.43 -14.30 -8.57
C PRO A 404 1.36 -13.62 -9.45
N MET A 405 0.37 -12.97 -8.82
CA MET A 405 -0.56 -12.10 -9.53
C MET A 405 -0.07 -10.65 -9.53
N TYR A 406 -0.36 -9.95 -10.63
CA TYR A 406 -0.24 -8.50 -10.69
C TYR A 406 -1.17 -7.79 -9.69
N GLY A 407 -0.77 -6.58 -9.30
CA GLY A 407 -1.37 -5.74 -8.27
C GLY A 407 -2.50 -4.82 -8.77
N ILE A 408 -2.64 -3.67 -8.12
CA ILE A 408 -3.44 -2.52 -8.55
C ILE A 408 -2.55 -1.29 -8.41
N GLU A 409 -2.31 -0.59 -9.52
CA GLU A 409 -1.43 0.58 -9.55
C GLU A 409 -2.01 1.80 -8.81
N PRO A 410 -1.15 2.73 -8.34
CA PRO A 410 -1.57 4.02 -7.83
C PRO A 410 -2.61 4.71 -8.71
N TYR A 411 -3.55 5.40 -8.08
CA TYR A 411 -4.66 6.13 -8.72
C TYR A 411 -5.67 5.27 -9.52
N ARG A 412 -5.50 3.95 -9.66
CA ARG A 412 -6.48 3.07 -10.33
C ARG A 412 -7.67 2.69 -9.46
N TRP A 413 -7.43 2.39 -8.18
CA TRP A 413 -8.50 2.17 -7.21
C TRP A 413 -8.55 3.32 -6.23
N ASN A 414 -9.44 4.27 -6.52
CA ASN A 414 -9.74 5.41 -5.68
C ASN A 414 -11.24 5.56 -5.45
N PHE A 415 -11.62 6.25 -4.38
CA PHE A 415 -13.00 6.59 -4.05
C PHE A 415 -13.01 7.83 -3.16
N THR A 416 -14.15 8.51 -3.07
CA THR A 416 -14.28 9.75 -2.30
C THR A 416 -15.38 9.60 -1.25
N THR A 417 -15.10 9.97 -0.01
CA THR A 417 -16.12 9.97 1.04
C THR A 417 -17.15 11.07 0.82
N ILE A 418 -18.39 10.86 1.27
CA ILE A 418 -19.47 11.85 1.09
C ILE A 418 -19.10 13.23 1.69
N PRO A 419 -19.62 14.33 1.12
CA PRO A 419 -19.51 15.65 1.72
C PRO A 419 -20.24 15.75 3.07
N CYS A 420 -19.74 16.61 3.95
CA CYS A 420 -20.33 16.85 5.27
C CYS A 420 -21.54 17.79 5.18
N ASP A 421 -22.73 17.32 5.57
CA ASP A 421 -23.91 18.17 5.79
C ASP A 421 -23.76 18.93 7.13
N SER A 422 -23.32 20.19 7.05
CA SER A 422 -22.83 20.96 8.19
C SER A 422 -23.91 21.38 9.20
N LYS A 423 -24.14 20.57 10.25
CA LYS A 423 -24.78 20.99 11.50
C LYS A 423 -24.16 20.28 12.71
N SER A 424 -23.23 20.92 13.40
CA SER A 424 -22.59 20.35 14.58
C SER A 424 -22.06 21.43 15.53
N ASN A 425 -22.08 21.15 16.85
CA ASN A 425 -21.63 22.08 17.87
C ASN A 425 -20.13 21.88 18.16
N LYS A 426 -19.36 22.97 18.32
CA LYS A 426 -17.96 22.87 18.73
C LYS A 426 -17.87 22.62 20.22
N GLU A 427 -17.45 21.43 20.61
CA GLU A 427 -17.13 21.08 21.99
C GLU A 427 -15.60 21.13 22.21
N LEU A 428 -15.16 21.66 23.35
CA LEU A 428 -13.74 21.84 23.67
C LEU A 428 -13.25 20.74 24.61
N TYR A 429 -12.18 20.04 24.22
CA TYR A 429 -11.56 18.99 25.02
C TYR A 429 -10.06 19.21 25.20
N SER A 430 -9.53 18.69 26.29
CA SER A 430 -8.09 18.54 26.49
C SER A 430 -7.76 17.12 26.92
N GLY A 431 -6.58 16.65 26.57
CA GLY A 431 -6.09 15.33 26.93
C GLY A 431 -4.59 15.24 26.78
N THR A 432 -4.06 14.10 27.20
CA THR A 432 -2.62 13.87 27.35
C THR A 432 -2.23 12.63 26.55
N ILE A 433 -1.14 12.75 25.77
CA ILE A 433 -0.47 11.63 25.09
C ILE A 433 0.93 11.51 25.70
N ARG A 434 1.43 10.27 25.84
CA ARG A 434 2.75 10.01 26.42
C ARG A 434 3.77 9.66 25.35
N LEU A 435 4.97 10.23 25.48
CA LEU A 435 6.14 9.85 24.70
C LEU A 435 6.98 8.80 25.44
N THR A 436 7.58 7.90 24.67
CA THR A 436 8.58 6.93 25.13
C THR A 436 9.96 7.47 24.74
N LEU A 437 10.63 8.11 25.69
CA LEU A 437 11.96 8.69 25.48
C LEU A 437 12.96 7.58 25.09
N LYS A 438 13.57 7.73 23.92
CA LYS A 438 14.83 7.08 23.52
C LYS A 438 15.84 8.18 23.20
N ASP A 439 17.13 7.87 23.33
CA ASP A 439 18.21 8.82 23.09
C ASP A 439 18.13 9.37 21.64
N GLY A 440 17.75 10.65 21.50
CA GLY A 440 17.63 11.32 20.20
C GLY A 440 16.49 12.33 20.03
N ILE A 441 15.49 12.38 20.91
CA ILE A 441 14.40 13.38 20.81
C ILE A 441 14.94 14.77 21.18
N LYS A 442 14.94 15.70 20.22
CA LYS A 442 15.25 17.13 20.43
C LYS A 442 13.96 17.92 20.65
N ASN A 443 14.04 19.12 21.23
CA ASN A 443 12.86 19.97 21.45
C ASN A 443 12.12 20.30 20.14
N ASP A 444 12.83 20.49 19.03
CA ASP A 444 12.23 20.78 17.72
C ASP A 444 11.35 19.62 17.21
N SER A 445 11.59 18.39 17.68
CA SER A 445 10.74 17.23 17.37
C SER A 445 9.34 17.31 18.01
N LEU A 446 9.14 18.11 19.06
CA LEU A 446 7.84 18.24 19.74
C LEU A 446 6.83 19.03 18.90
N SER A 447 7.26 20.07 18.18
CA SER A 447 6.37 20.81 17.26
C SER A 447 5.93 19.93 16.09
N ASP A 448 6.83 19.10 15.56
CA ASP A 448 6.53 18.18 14.46
C ASP A 448 5.58 17.06 14.90
N ILE A 449 5.77 16.51 16.11
CA ILE A 449 4.83 15.54 16.71
C ILE A 449 3.46 16.18 16.89
N PHE A 450 3.40 17.40 17.46
CA PHE A 450 2.14 18.10 17.68
C PHE A 450 1.44 18.39 16.36
N GLY A 451 2.15 18.95 15.37
CA GLY A 451 1.63 19.24 14.03
C GLY A 451 1.03 18.02 13.34
N ASN A 452 1.78 16.90 13.30
CA ASN A 452 1.31 15.65 12.68
C ASN A 452 0.09 15.06 13.40
N VAL A 453 0.09 15.02 14.74
CA VAL A 453 -1.07 14.56 15.51
C VAL A 453 -2.27 15.49 15.33
N THR A 454 -2.06 16.82 15.31
CA THR A 454 -3.15 17.76 15.05
C THR A 454 -3.70 17.64 13.64
N ARG A 455 -2.90 17.29 12.62
CA ARG A 455 -3.41 17.06 11.26
C ARG A 455 -4.39 15.88 11.19
N GLU A 456 -4.16 14.82 11.97
CA GLU A 456 -5.11 13.71 12.09
C GLU A 456 -6.39 14.07 12.89
N LEU A 457 -6.36 15.17 13.65
CA LEU A 457 -7.47 15.66 14.48
C LEU A 457 -8.21 16.86 13.88
N VAL A 458 -7.58 17.59 12.96
CA VAL A 458 -8.00 18.91 12.47
C VAL A 458 -8.06 18.90 10.95
N GLU A 459 -9.10 18.25 10.43
CA GLU A 459 -9.75 18.67 9.17
C GLU A 459 -11.18 18.11 9.01
N ASN A 460 -11.84 17.76 10.12
CA ASN A 460 -13.21 17.23 10.09
C ASN A 460 -14.25 18.28 10.54
N PRO A 461 -14.93 18.98 9.62
CA PRO A 461 -16.00 19.93 9.96
C PRO A 461 -17.30 19.24 10.43
N CYS A 462 -17.43 17.94 10.20
CA CYS A 462 -18.46 17.11 10.81
C CYS A 462 -18.01 16.67 12.21
N GLN A 463 -18.89 16.77 13.22
CA GLN A 463 -18.62 16.17 14.53
C GLN A 463 -18.51 14.64 14.36
N ALA A 464 -17.28 14.14 14.25
CA ALA A 464 -16.96 12.92 14.97
C ALA A 464 -17.29 13.20 16.45
N SER A 465 -18.13 12.37 17.07
CA SER A 465 -18.33 12.44 18.52
C SER A 465 -16.98 12.39 19.21
N THR A 466 -16.86 12.97 20.39
CA THR A 466 -15.55 13.11 21.03
C THR A 466 -14.99 11.73 21.42
N SER A 467 -15.87 10.77 21.70
CA SER A 467 -15.58 9.33 21.69
C SER A 467 -14.99 8.79 20.38
N GLN A 468 -15.50 9.14 19.20
CA GLN A 468 -14.94 8.74 17.91
C GLN A 468 -13.54 9.34 17.70
N ILE A 469 -13.33 10.62 18.00
CA ILE A 469 -12.01 11.27 17.91
C ILE A 469 -10.99 10.55 18.82
N ILE A 470 -11.38 10.27 20.07
CA ILE A 470 -10.56 9.54 21.03
C ILE A 470 -10.26 8.12 20.55
N ASN A 471 -11.25 7.40 20.02
CA ASN A 471 -11.08 6.03 19.54
C ASN A 471 -10.14 6.00 18.32
N ASN A 472 -10.41 6.82 17.30
CA ASN A 472 -9.57 6.92 16.10
C ASN A 472 -8.11 7.27 16.46
N LEU A 473 -7.90 8.21 17.37
CA LEU A 473 -6.56 8.58 17.82
C LEU A 473 -5.87 7.45 18.60
N ASN A 474 -6.61 6.72 19.46
CA ASN A 474 -6.08 5.54 20.14
C ASN A 474 -5.72 4.41 19.16
N GLU A 475 -6.56 4.14 18.16
CA GLU A 475 -6.26 3.17 17.10
C GLU A 475 -4.96 3.53 16.38
N LEU A 476 -4.83 4.76 15.89
CA LEU A 476 -3.64 5.21 15.16
C LEU A 476 -2.36 5.21 16.01
N ILE A 477 -2.45 5.51 17.32
CA ILE A 477 -1.30 5.49 18.24
C ILE A 477 -0.90 4.06 18.63
N ASN A 478 -1.87 3.15 18.77
CA ASN A 478 -1.62 1.79 19.23
C ASN A 478 -1.15 0.86 18.09
N ASP A 479 -1.55 1.17 16.85
CA ASP A 479 -1.22 0.45 15.63
C ASP A 479 0.20 0.80 15.10
N THR A 480 1.06 -0.21 15.00
CA THR A 480 2.45 -0.06 14.51
C THR A 480 2.55 0.08 12.99
N ASP A 481 1.49 -0.21 12.24
CA ASP A 481 1.49 -0.16 10.78
C ASP A 481 0.79 1.11 10.22
N SER A 482 0.41 2.00 11.13
CA SER A 482 -0.20 3.31 10.85
C SER A 482 0.81 4.37 10.39
N LEU A 483 0.29 5.45 9.79
CA LEU A 483 1.03 6.67 9.48
C LEU A 483 1.75 7.25 10.72
N ILE A 484 1.11 7.20 11.90
CA ILE A 484 1.67 7.76 13.13
C ILE A 484 2.94 6.99 13.53
N TYR A 485 2.97 5.66 13.38
CA TYR A 485 4.16 4.89 13.73
C TYR A 485 5.29 4.99 12.70
N LYS A 486 4.99 5.18 11.40
CA LYS A 486 6.05 5.33 10.37
C LYS A 486 6.72 6.70 10.32
N ASN A 487 6.09 7.75 10.83
CA ASN A 487 6.67 9.10 10.84
C ASN A 487 7.82 9.21 11.85
N ASN A 488 8.89 9.92 11.43
CA ASN A 488 10.18 10.03 12.10
C ASN A 488 10.13 10.39 13.59
N TYR A 489 9.12 11.14 14.03
CA TYR A 489 9.02 11.62 15.41
C TYR A 489 7.82 11.04 16.16
N THR A 490 6.68 10.80 15.50
CA THR A 490 5.49 10.23 16.14
C THR A 490 5.62 8.73 16.46
N LYS A 491 6.59 8.03 15.87
CA LYS A 491 6.99 6.65 16.26
C LYS A 491 7.41 6.49 17.73
N TYR A 492 7.69 7.60 18.43
CA TYR A 492 8.03 7.60 19.85
C TYR A 492 6.81 7.74 20.77
N LEU A 493 5.59 7.87 20.25
CA LEU A 493 4.37 7.84 21.06
C LEU A 493 4.21 6.47 21.72
N ASN A 494 3.70 6.45 22.95
CA ASN A 494 3.55 5.22 23.72
C ASN A 494 2.25 4.50 23.34
N SER A 495 2.36 3.49 22.48
CA SER A 495 1.27 2.64 21.99
C SER A 495 0.54 1.81 23.07
N SER A 496 1.06 1.76 24.30
CA SER A 496 0.37 1.16 25.45
C SER A 496 -0.38 2.20 26.32
N TYR A 497 -0.13 3.50 26.11
CA TYR A 497 -0.75 4.59 26.87
C TYR A 497 -1.93 5.22 26.12
N GLY A 498 -1.78 5.43 24.81
CA GLY A 498 -2.80 6.04 23.95
C GLY A 498 -3.05 7.52 24.28
N PHE A 499 -4.28 7.99 24.02
CA PHE A 499 -4.78 9.31 24.41
C PHE A 499 -5.68 9.20 25.65
N LYS A 500 -5.43 10.03 26.67
CA LYS A 500 -6.25 10.13 27.89
C LYS A 500 -6.90 11.51 28.00
N VAL A 501 -8.23 11.56 28.07
CA VAL A 501 -8.97 12.80 28.33
C VAL A 501 -8.67 13.31 29.73
N ASN A 502 -8.42 14.61 29.87
CA ASN A 502 -8.30 15.25 31.16
C ASN A 502 -9.72 15.49 31.71
N VAL A 503 -10.11 14.74 32.75
CA VAL A 503 -11.42 14.90 33.39
C VAL A 503 -11.45 16.23 34.14
N ASN A 504 -12.51 17.02 33.96
CA ASN A 504 -12.68 18.28 34.67
C ASN A 504 -12.80 18.02 36.19
N PHE A 505 -11.82 18.51 36.96
CA PHE A 505 -11.77 18.41 38.43
C PHE A 505 -13.05 18.94 39.11
N TRP A 506 -13.69 19.95 38.50
CA TRP A 506 -14.97 20.48 38.95
C TRP A 506 -16.13 19.49 38.89
N ASP A 507 -16.15 18.57 37.92
CA ASP A 507 -17.27 17.64 37.75
C ASP A 507 -17.30 16.55 38.84
N ASP A 508 -16.14 16.13 39.34
CA ASP A 508 -16.02 15.19 40.47
C ASP A 508 -16.29 15.85 41.85
N ILE A 509 -16.02 17.16 41.98
CA ILE A 509 -16.04 17.84 43.28
C ILE A 509 -17.29 18.70 43.52
N LYS A 510 -18.01 19.15 42.47
CA LYS A 510 -19.21 20.00 42.61
C LYS A 510 -20.27 19.41 43.56
N TYR A 511 -20.51 18.10 43.51
CA TYR A 511 -21.48 17.45 44.40
C TYR A 511 -20.96 17.30 45.85
N LYS A 512 -19.65 17.12 46.03
CA LYS A 512 -18.99 17.07 47.36
C LYS A 512 -19.07 18.44 48.05
N LEU A 513 -18.83 19.51 47.28
CA LEU A 513 -19.03 20.91 47.73
C LEU A 513 -20.50 21.23 48.05
N LEU A 514 -21.44 20.79 47.21
CA LEU A 514 -22.87 20.97 47.45
C LEU A 514 -23.31 20.31 48.77
N GLY A 515 -22.82 19.09 49.04
CA GLY A 515 -23.06 18.38 50.30
C GLY A 515 -22.55 19.13 51.53
N LEU A 516 -21.32 19.65 51.49
CA LEU A 516 -20.77 20.50 52.55
C LEU A 516 -21.62 21.75 52.81
N LEU A 517 -22.07 22.42 51.75
CA LEU A 517 -22.86 23.64 51.84
C LEU A 517 -24.24 23.35 52.49
N ILE A 518 -24.93 22.30 52.02
CA ILE A 518 -26.20 21.83 52.61
C ILE A 518 -26.02 21.45 54.09
N GLY A 519 -24.96 20.70 54.43
CA GLY A 519 -24.63 20.32 55.81
C GLY A 519 -24.44 21.53 56.72
N SER A 520 -23.75 22.57 56.25
CA SER A 520 -23.55 23.81 57.01
C SER A 520 -24.86 24.57 57.29
N ILE A 521 -25.80 24.58 56.34
CA ILE A 521 -27.13 25.20 56.51
C ILE A 521 -27.96 24.42 57.53
N ILE A 522 -27.96 23.08 57.44
CA ILE A 522 -28.66 22.20 58.39
C ILE A 522 -28.12 22.39 59.81
N LEU A 523 -26.79 22.45 59.98
CA LEU A 523 -26.16 22.70 61.28
C LEU A 523 -26.55 24.08 61.86
N GLY A 524 -26.61 25.12 61.00
CA GLY A 524 -27.09 26.45 61.38
C GLY A 524 -28.55 26.47 61.83
N LEU A 525 -29.43 25.75 61.13
CA LEU A 525 -30.84 25.58 61.51
C LEU A 525 -30.99 24.81 62.83
N ILE A 526 -30.22 23.74 63.04
CA ILE A 526 -30.20 22.98 64.30
C ILE A 526 -29.76 23.88 65.47
N MET A 527 -28.71 24.70 65.29
CA MET A 527 -28.29 25.65 66.34
C MET A 527 -29.35 26.72 66.63
N LEU A 528 -30.06 27.24 65.62
CA LEU A 528 -31.17 28.17 65.82
C LEU A 528 -32.35 27.54 66.56
N LEU A 529 -32.73 26.31 66.19
CA LEU A 529 -33.80 25.55 66.85
C LEU A 529 -33.43 25.18 68.29
N ALA A 530 -32.19 24.77 68.55
CA ALA A 530 -31.69 24.49 69.90
C ALA A 530 -31.73 25.75 70.78
N ARG A 531 -31.28 26.90 70.24
CA ARG A 531 -31.31 28.19 70.93
C ARG A 531 -32.73 28.70 71.21
N HIS A 532 -33.71 28.32 70.39
CA HIS A 532 -35.11 28.67 70.64
C HIS A 532 -35.79 27.73 71.64
N LYS A 533 -35.46 26.42 71.60
CA LYS A 533 -36.12 25.37 72.40
C LYS A 533 -35.57 25.21 73.82
N TYR A 534 -34.32 25.60 74.07
CA TYR A 534 -33.67 25.52 75.38
C TYR A 534 -33.20 26.91 75.85
N PRO A 535 -34.10 27.75 76.42
CA PRO A 535 -33.75 29.05 76.96
C PRO A 535 -33.06 28.98 78.34
N GLU A 536 -33.02 27.80 78.98
CA GLU A 536 -32.34 27.61 80.26
C GLU A 536 -30.81 27.69 80.09
N THR A 537 -30.25 28.81 80.53
CA THR A 537 -28.82 29.10 80.42
C THR A 537 -28.01 28.26 81.41
N ASN A 538 -27.34 27.22 80.91
CA ASN A 538 -26.16 26.66 81.57
C ASN A 538 -25.03 27.71 81.50
N GLU A 539 -25.06 28.71 82.38
CA GLU A 539 -24.09 29.80 82.43
C GLU A 539 -22.63 29.33 82.41
N PRO A 540 -22.21 28.32 83.21
CA PRO A 540 -20.86 27.75 83.14
C PRO A 540 -20.47 27.31 81.72
N PHE A 541 -21.40 26.66 81.00
CA PHE A 541 -21.17 26.24 79.63
C PHE A 541 -21.10 27.41 78.65
N ILE A 542 -21.94 28.43 78.79
CA ILE A 542 -21.92 29.61 77.93
C ILE A 542 -20.63 30.42 78.13
N GLN A 543 -20.18 30.60 79.38
CA GLN A 543 -18.90 31.27 79.69
C GLN A 543 -17.70 30.49 79.15
N TRP A 544 -17.68 29.17 79.31
CA TRP A 544 -16.65 28.30 78.75
C TRP A 544 -16.64 28.32 77.20
N PHE A 545 -17.82 28.20 76.57
CA PHE A 545 -17.97 28.15 75.12
C PHE A 545 -17.58 29.48 74.46
N THR A 546 -17.98 30.61 75.04
CA THR A 546 -17.60 31.94 74.54
C THR A 546 -16.10 32.19 74.66
N LYS A 547 -15.46 31.74 75.75
CA LYS A 547 -14.00 31.88 75.96
C LYS A 547 -13.16 31.10 74.94
N TYR A 548 -13.61 29.93 74.50
CA TYR A 548 -12.84 29.05 73.60
C TYR A 548 -13.47 28.84 72.21
N LYS A 549 -14.44 29.69 71.83
CA LYS A 549 -15.31 29.57 70.64
C LYS A 549 -14.59 29.15 69.36
N ASN A 550 -13.44 29.77 69.04
CA ASN A 550 -12.71 29.48 67.81
C ASN A 550 -12.24 28.03 67.76
N ILE A 551 -11.65 27.52 68.84
CA ILE A 551 -11.11 26.16 68.88
C ILE A 551 -12.24 25.14 69.00
N ILE A 552 -13.31 25.45 69.75
CA ILE A 552 -14.51 24.59 69.82
C ILE A 552 -15.16 24.46 68.44
N SER A 553 -15.17 25.50 67.61
CA SER A 553 -15.71 25.42 66.25
C SER A 553 -14.94 24.43 65.37
N ILE A 554 -13.61 24.32 65.54
CA ILE A 554 -12.79 23.31 64.87
C ILE A 554 -13.21 21.91 65.33
N PHE A 555 -13.27 21.66 66.64
CA PHE A 555 -13.72 20.37 67.18
C PHE A 555 -15.16 20.02 66.78
N THR A 556 -16.05 21.01 66.63
CA THR A 556 -17.43 20.80 66.16
C THR A 556 -17.44 20.36 64.69
N VAL A 557 -16.65 21.01 63.82
CA VAL A 557 -16.53 20.61 62.41
C VAL A 557 -15.88 19.23 62.28
N CYS A 558 -14.77 18.98 62.99
CA CYS A 558 -14.11 17.67 62.98
C CYS A 558 -14.99 16.56 63.58
N SER A 559 -15.85 16.87 64.56
CA SER A 559 -16.81 15.89 65.10
C SER A 559 -17.88 15.43 64.11
N GLY A 560 -18.07 16.15 62.99
CA GLY A 560 -18.90 15.70 61.89
C GLY A 560 -18.26 14.56 61.05
N ALA A 561 -16.98 14.27 61.28
CA ALA A 561 -16.27 13.14 60.66
C ALA A 561 -15.95 12.00 61.64
N ASN A 562 -15.90 12.27 62.95
CA ASN A 562 -15.78 11.25 63.99
C ASN A 562 -16.32 11.82 65.31
N VAL A 563 -17.42 11.26 65.84
CA VAL A 563 -18.14 11.85 66.99
C VAL A 563 -17.32 11.82 68.28
N SER A 564 -16.39 10.86 68.42
CA SER A 564 -15.50 10.70 69.58
C SER A 564 -14.68 11.97 69.91
N LEU A 565 -14.44 12.84 68.92
CA LEU A 565 -13.74 14.12 69.13
C LEU A 565 -14.47 15.07 70.10
N LEU A 566 -15.77 14.89 70.33
CA LEU A 566 -16.51 15.65 71.35
C LEU A 566 -16.18 15.19 72.77
N GLU A 567 -15.81 13.93 72.98
CA GLU A 567 -15.41 13.40 74.29
C GLU A 567 -14.08 14.02 74.75
N PHE A 568 -13.20 14.34 73.79
CA PHE A 568 -11.95 15.06 74.04
C PHE A 568 -12.17 16.41 74.74
N LEU A 569 -13.26 17.12 74.42
CA LEU A 569 -13.63 18.38 75.09
C LEU A 569 -14.03 18.22 76.57
N THR A 570 -14.30 17.00 77.03
CA THR A 570 -14.57 16.66 78.45
C THR A 570 -13.43 15.91 79.15
N SER A 571 -12.38 15.53 78.43
CA SER A 571 -11.33 14.62 78.92
C SER A 571 -10.33 15.23 79.92
N ASN A 572 -10.41 16.54 80.16
CA ASN A 572 -9.42 17.34 80.89
C ASN A 572 -7.98 17.15 80.36
N PHE A 573 -7.84 16.99 79.03
CA PHE A 573 -6.59 16.67 78.37
C PHE A 573 -5.44 17.63 78.77
N ALA A 574 -4.36 17.04 79.28
CA ALA A 574 -3.17 17.72 79.78
C ALA A 574 -3.45 18.86 80.81
N GLY A 575 -4.60 18.84 81.49
CA GLY A 575 -4.99 19.85 82.48
C GLY A 575 -5.39 21.22 81.90
N PHE A 576 -5.53 21.34 80.58
CA PHE A 576 -6.00 22.58 79.97
C PHE A 576 -7.50 22.78 80.21
N LEU A 577 -7.87 23.94 80.77
CA LEU A 577 -9.26 24.35 81.01
C LEU A 577 -10.14 24.37 79.73
N MET A 578 -9.53 24.33 78.55
CA MET A 578 -10.22 24.20 77.27
C MET A 578 -10.80 22.79 77.02
N PHE A 579 -10.27 21.75 77.67
CA PHE A 579 -10.75 20.36 77.55
C PHE A 579 -11.56 19.90 78.78
N ASN A 580 -12.04 20.85 79.57
CA ASN A 580 -12.91 20.62 80.73
C ASN A 580 -14.29 21.26 80.49
N ALA A 581 -14.99 20.82 79.45
CA ALA A 581 -16.32 21.32 79.09
C ALA A 581 -17.36 20.96 80.18
N PRO A 582 -18.10 21.93 80.73
CA PRO A 582 -19.17 21.67 81.69
C PRO A 582 -20.47 21.25 80.96
N PHE A 583 -20.38 20.20 80.14
CA PHE A 583 -21.54 19.52 79.57
C PHE A 583 -22.42 18.94 80.69
N SER A 584 -23.74 19.01 80.53
CA SER A 584 -24.66 18.31 81.42
C SER A 584 -24.55 16.80 81.22
N ASP A 585 -24.92 16.02 82.25
CA ASP A 585 -24.77 14.56 82.19
C ASP A 585 -25.69 13.92 81.14
N SER A 586 -26.80 14.57 80.80
CA SER A 586 -27.64 14.21 79.65
C SER A 586 -26.90 14.33 78.31
N VAL A 587 -26.09 15.38 78.13
CA VAL A 587 -25.29 15.58 76.90
C VAL A 587 -24.14 14.59 76.85
N LYS A 588 -23.43 14.35 77.96
CA LYS A 588 -22.36 13.33 78.03
C LYS A 588 -22.90 11.94 77.70
N ARG A 589 -24.06 11.57 78.25
CA ARG A 589 -24.74 10.30 77.95
C ARG A 589 -25.18 10.21 76.49
N TRP A 590 -25.61 11.31 75.87
CA TRP A 590 -25.98 11.34 74.46
C TRP A 590 -24.76 11.15 73.55
N ILE A 591 -23.66 11.89 73.79
CA ILE A 591 -22.40 11.73 73.05
C ILE A 591 -21.94 10.27 73.10
N TYR A 592 -21.82 9.68 74.29
CA TYR A 592 -21.41 8.28 74.48
C TYR A 592 -22.23 7.27 73.64
N TRP A 593 -23.56 7.41 73.61
CA TRP A 593 -24.41 6.52 72.80
C TRP A 593 -24.26 6.75 71.30
N VAL A 594 -24.03 7.99 70.86
CA VAL A 594 -23.77 8.29 69.44
C VAL A 594 -22.38 7.77 69.05
N THR A 595 -21.34 7.91 69.87
CA THR A 595 -19.99 7.35 69.63
C THR A 595 -20.06 5.82 69.42
N ILE A 596 -20.87 5.12 70.22
CA ILE A 596 -21.11 3.67 70.04
C ILE A 596 -21.74 3.38 68.67
N ILE A 597 -22.78 4.12 68.28
CA ILE A 597 -23.47 3.93 66.99
C ILE A 597 -22.54 4.24 65.82
N ASP A 598 -21.76 5.31 65.90
CA ASP A 598 -20.74 5.73 64.91
C ASP A 598 -19.73 4.59 64.69
N THR A 599 -19.20 4.05 65.79
CA THR A 599 -18.28 2.90 65.78
C THR A 599 -18.89 1.65 65.12
N PHE A 600 -20.19 1.37 65.32
CA PHE A 600 -20.84 0.25 64.63
C PHE A 600 -21.04 0.53 63.13
N ILE A 601 -21.46 1.74 62.75
CA ILE A 601 -21.69 2.11 61.35
C ILE A 601 -20.40 2.10 60.54
N GLU A 602 -19.29 2.59 61.10
CA GLU A 602 -17.99 2.64 60.41
C GLU A 602 -17.38 1.24 60.17
N ASN A 603 -17.63 0.28 61.07
CA ASN A 603 -17.10 -1.09 60.98
C ASN A 603 -17.99 -2.08 60.20
N ILE A 604 -19.30 -1.83 60.06
CA ILE A 604 -20.21 -2.71 59.30
C ILE A 604 -19.79 -2.91 57.82
N PRO A 605 -19.37 -1.87 57.06
CA PRO A 605 -18.89 -2.04 55.69
C PRO A 605 -17.67 -2.94 55.56
N GLN A 606 -16.74 -2.91 56.53
CA GLN A 606 -15.55 -3.77 56.53
C GLN A 606 -15.92 -5.24 56.79
N LEU A 607 -16.96 -5.49 57.60
CA LEU A 607 -17.45 -6.83 57.94
C LEU A 607 -18.30 -7.47 56.81
N ILE A 608 -18.71 -6.69 55.81
CA ILE A 608 -19.44 -7.14 54.60
C ILE A 608 -18.49 -7.42 53.42
N ILE A 609 -17.25 -6.91 53.48
CA ILE A 609 -16.27 -6.96 52.37
C ILE A 609 -15.11 -7.95 52.67
N GLN A 610 -15.16 -8.67 53.80
CA GLN A 610 -14.14 -9.65 54.22
C GLN A 610 -14.58 -11.10 53.99
#